data_AF-A0AB39YFS6-F1
#
_entry.id   AF-A0AB39YFS6-F1
#
_cell.length_a   1.000
_cell.length_b   1.000
_cell.length_c   1.000
_cell.angle_alpha   90.00
_cell.angle_beta   90.00
_cell.angle_gamma   90.00
#
_symmetry.space_group_name_H-M   'P 1'
#
loop_
_entity.id
_entity.type
_entity.pdbx_description
1 polymer ?
#
loop_
_entity_poly.entity_id
_entity_poly.type
_entity_poly.pdbx_seq_one_letter_code
_entity_poly.pdbx_strand_id
1 'polypeptide(L)'
;MDRLLHLGRTLDELDPPRWAPPVSDATRLVRKVHELRRIPLGELGPADLRTLISQQVALSYVLPLAVRLLLEEPLLDAYFYEGDLLLATASVPVRPGPCCRTSPRSSLP
;
A
#
# COMPACT_ATOMS: atom_id res chain seq x y z
N MET A 1 15.16 1.76 -12.55
CA MET A 1 14.94 0.53 -11.75
C MET A 1 15.64 0.76 -10.43
N ASP A 2 15.12 1.68 -9.61
CA ASP A 2 15.83 2.28 -8.46
C ASP A 2 15.13 2.00 -7.12
N ARG A 3 14.08 1.17 -7.13
CA ARG A 3 13.27 0.87 -5.94
C ARG A 3 14.02 0.08 -4.86
N LEU A 4 15.19 -0.49 -5.20
CA LEU A 4 16.08 -1.15 -4.25
C LEU A 4 16.78 -0.17 -3.29
N LEU A 5 16.89 1.11 -3.67
CA LEU A 5 17.55 2.13 -2.84
C LEU A 5 16.74 2.54 -1.59
N HIS A 6 15.50 2.09 -1.48
CA HIS A 6 14.57 2.49 -0.42
C HIS A 6 14.29 1.39 0.60
N LEU A 7 14.87 0.19 0.46
CA LEU A 7 14.62 -0.92 1.38
C LEU A 7 15.03 -0.62 2.83
N GLY A 8 16.07 0.20 3.02
CA GLY A 8 16.49 0.67 4.35
C GLY A 8 15.73 1.89 4.87
N ARG A 9 14.75 2.42 4.11
CA ARG A 9 13.97 3.60 4.50
C ARG A 9 12.57 3.20 4.95
N THR A 10 11.98 4.03 5.79
CA THR A 10 10.62 3.85 6.30
C THR A 10 9.60 4.57 5.41
N LEU A 11 8.32 4.18 5.50
CA LEU A 11 7.27 4.89 4.76
C LEU A 11 7.10 6.33 5.25
N ASP A 12 7.38 6.61 6.52
CA ASP A 12 7.37 7.97 7.06
C ASP A 12 8.38 8.91 6.36
N GLU A 13 9.49 8.38 5.86
CA GLU A 13 10.50 9.15 5.12
C GLU A 13 10.16 9.30 3.63
N LEU A 14 9.50 8.30 3.06
CA LEU A 14 9.26 8.19 1.62
C LEU A 14 7.92 8.79 1.17
N ASP A 15 6.92 8.77 2.05
CA ASP A 15 5.54 9.21 1.79
C ASP A 15 5.17 10.34 2.76
N PRO A 16 5.70 11.57 2.56
CA PRO A 16 5.39 12.71 3.40
C PRO A 16 3.91 13.13 3.23
N PRO A 17 3.27 13.68 4.28
CA PRO A 17 3.86 14.06 5.56
C PRO A 17 4.04 12.88 6.52
N ARG A 18 5.00 13.02 7.44
CA ARG A 18 5.15 12.09 8.56
C ARG A 18 3.89 12.11 9.43
N TRP A 19 3.38 10.94 9.81
CA TRP A 19 2.17 10.85 10.61
C TRP A 19 2.45 11.17 12.08
N ALA A 20 1.53 11.89 12.72
CA ALA A 20 1.53 12.03 14.16
C ALA A 20 1.25 10.67 14.83
N PRO A 21 1.63 10.50 16.11
CA PRO A 21 1.24 9.31 16.86
C PRO A 21 -0.29 9.10 16.83
N PRO A 22 -0.75 7.85 16.78
CA PRO A 22 -2.19 7.57 16.81
C PRO A 22 -2.78 8.06 18.14
N VAL A 23 -4.02 8.55 18.10
CA VAL A 23 -4.79 8.92 19.29
C VAL A 23 -5.01 7.71 20.21
N SER A 24 -5.17 7.93 21.50
CA SER A 24 -5.24 6.87 22.51
C SER A 24 -6.39 5.87 22.29
N ASP A 25 -7.50 6.34 21.73
CA ASP A 25 -8.70 5.57 21.40
C ASP A 25 -8.71 4.98 19.98
N ALA A 26 -7.59 5.08 19.24
CA ALA A 26 -7.48 4.54 17.90
C ALA A 26 -7.86 3.05 17.85
N THR A 27 -8.30 2.56 16.70
CA THR A 27 -8.55 1.12 16.53
C THR A 27 -7.21 0.37 16.46
N ARG A 28 -7.25 -0.95 16.70
CA ARG A 28 -6.07 -1.81 16.55
C ARG A 28 -5.48 -1.75 15.13
N LEU A 29 -6.34 -1.63 14.11
CA LEU A 29 -5.93 -1.50 12.71
C LEU A 29 -5.17 -0.19 12.48
N VAL A 30 -5.68 0.94 12.98
CA VAL A 30 -5.00 2.23 12.87
C VAL A 30 -3.63 2.18 13.55
N ARG A 31 -3.56 1.66 14.80
CA ARG A 31 -2.27 1.49 15.49
C ARG A 31 -1.28 0.66 14.69
N LYS A 32 -1.72 -0.50 14.16
CA LYS A 32 -0.87 -1.38 13.34
C LYS A 32 -0.37 -0.64 12.09
N VAL A 33 -1.21 0.10 11.37
CA VAL A 33 -0.77 0.86 10.19
C VAL A 33 0.28 1.93 10.57
N HIS A 34 0.09 2.66 11.67
CA HIS A 34 1.07 3.63 12.17
C HIS A 34 2.40 2.97 12.59
N GLU A 35 2.36 1.75 13.13
CA GLU A 35 3.57 0.96 13.42
C GLU A 35 4.28 0.55 12.13
N LEU A 36 3.55 0.01 11.15
CA LEU A 36 4.11 -0.44 9.87
C LEU A 36 4.78 0.69 9.09
N ARG A 37 4.29 1.93 9.20
CA ARG A 37 4.92 3.09 8.53
C ARG A 37 6.33 3.41 9.06
N ARG A 38 6.66 2.96 10.27
CA ARG A 38 7.95 3.17 10.93
C ARG A 38 8.93 2.02 10.71
N ILE A 39 8.49 0.93 10.08
CA ILE A 39 9.34 -0.23 9.75
C ILE A 39 10.04 0.04 8.41
N PRO A 40 11.32 -0.33 8.25
CA PRO A 40 12.00 -0.29 6.97
C PRO A 40 11.28 -1.13 5.92
N LEU A 41 11.21 -0.65 4.68
CA LEU A 41 10.52 -1.36 3.60
C LEU A 41 11.02 -2.80 3.37
N GLY A 42 12.30 -3.08 3.62
CA GLY A 42 12.89 -4.41 3.49
C GLY A 42 12.50 -5.39 4.58
N GLU A 43 11.94 -4.93 5.70
CA GLU A 43 11.50 -5.78 6.82
C GLU A 43 9.99 -6.05 6.79
N LEU A 44 9.25 -5.45 5.87
CA LEU A 44 7.81 -5.67 5.74
C LEU A 44 7.54 -7.08 5.20
N GLY A 45 6.86 -7.89 5.99
CA GLY A 45 6.41 -9.22 5.58
C GLY A 45 5.18 -9.18 4.66
N PRO A 46 4.78 -10.32 4.09
CA PRO A 46 3.60 -10.39 3.23
C PRO A 46 2.31 -9.88 3.91
N ALA A 47 2.10 -10.25 5.17
CA ALA A 47 0.96 -9.81 5.99
C ALA A 47 0.87 -8.29 6.16
N ASP A 48 2.04 -7.66 6.33
CA ASP A 48 2.15 -6.24 6.54
C ASP A 48 1.90 -5.49 5.22
N LEU A 49 2.47 -5.98 4.12
CA LEU A 49 2.20 -5.46 2.77
C LEU A 49 0.72 -5.59 2.41
N ARG A 50 0.09 -6.74 2.68
CA ARG A 50 -1.35 -6.97 2.46
C ARG A 50 -2.19 -5.98 3.25
N THR A 51 -1.83 -5.74 4.52
CA THR A 51 -2.52 -4.77 5.39
C THR A 51 -2.39 -3.36 4.83
N LEU A 52 -1.18 -2.92 4.47
CA LEU A 52 -0.92 -1.59 3.93
C LEU A 52 -1.66 -1.35 2.60
N ILE A 53 -1.68 -2.34 1.71
CA ILE A 53 -2.40 -2.28 0.43
C ILE A 53 -3.91 -2.18 0.66
N SER A 54 -4.45 -3.01 1.54
CA SER A 54 -5.89 -2.99 1.88
C SER A 54 -6.32 -1.66 2.49
N GLN A 55 -5.42 -0.96 3.17
CA GLN A 55 -5.65 0.37 3.73
C GLN A 55 -5.26 1.51 2.77
N GLN A 56 -4.81 1.19 1.55
CA GLN A 56 -4.39 2.13 0.51
C GLN A 56 -3.26 3.09 0.95
N VAL A 57 -2.35 2.61 1.79
CA VAL A 57 -1.27 3.42 2.35
C VAL A 57 -0.02 3.31 1.46
N ALA A 58 0.54 4.46 1.07
CA ALA A 58 1.82 4.56 0.36
C ALA A 58 1.97 3.58 -0.82
N LEU A 59 0.88 3.37 -1.58
CA LEU A 59 0.78 2.34 -2.62
C LEU A 59 1.92 2.39 -3.65
N SER A 60 2.46 3.58 -3.94
CA SER A 60 3.60 3.76 -4.84
C SER A 60 4.86 3.00 -4.41
N TYR A 61 5.01 2.73 -3.12
CA TYR A 61 6.14 2.01 -2.52
C TYR A 61 5.79 0.57 -2.13
N VAL A 62 4.59 0.34 -1.61
CA VAL A 62 4.16 -0.97 -1.11
C VAL A 62 3.79 -1.92 -2.26
N LEU A 63 3.11 -1.42 -3.30
CA LEU A 63 2.64 -2.25 -4.41
C LEU A 63 3.80 -2.93 -5.18
N PRO A 64 4.91 -2.23 -5.50
CA PRO A 64 6.05 -2.89 -6.14
C PRO A 64 6.68 -4.00 -5.30
N LEU A 65 6.67 -3.88 -3.97
CA LEU A 65 7.22 -4.91 -3.07
C LEU A 65 6.31 -6.14 -3.05
N ALA A 66 4.99 -5.95 -2.95
CA ALA A 66 4.03 -7.03 -3.03
C ALA A 66 4.12 -7.78 -4.37
N VAL A 67 4.22 -7.06 -5.49
CA VAL A 67 4.39 -7.67 -6.82
C VAL A 67 5.66 -8.53 -6.89
N ARG A 68 6.76 -8.15 -6.22
CA ARG A 68 7.98 -8.98 -6.19
C ARG A 68 7.76 -10.31 -5.50
N LEU A 69 7.09 -10.31 -4.34
CA LEU A 69 6.74 -11.55 -3.65
C LEU A 69 5.80 -12.42 -4.48
N LEU A 70 4.80 -11.81 -5.11
CA LEU A 70 3.83 -12.50 -5.96
C LEU A 70 4.44 -13.08 -7.24
N LEU A 71 5.56 -12.54 -7.73
CA LEU A 71 6.29 -13.12 -8.86
C LEU A 71 7.00 -14.42 -8.48
N GLU A 72 7.41 -14.55 -7.22
CA GLU A 72 8.03 -15.78 -6.70
C GLU A 72 6.96 -16.81 -6.31
N GLU A 73 5.91 -16.38 -5.60
CA GLU A 73 4.83 -17.25 -5.15
C GLU A 73 3.46 -16.55 -5.26
N PRO A 74 2.72 -16.74 -6.37
CA PRO A 74 1.45 -16.04 -6.60
C PRO A 74 0.34 -16.34 -5.57
N LEU A 75 0.36 -17.53 -4.98
CA LEU A 75 -0.64 -18.00 -4.00
C LEU A 75 -0.11 -17.99 -2.56
N LEU A 76 0.87 -17.15 -2.26
CA LEU A 76 1.42 -17.05 -0.90
C LEU A 76 0.31 -16.72 0.12
N ASP A 77 0.37 -17.31 1.30
CA ASP A 77 -0.50 -16.99 2.43
C ASP A 77 0.05 -15.77 3.18
N ALA A 78 -0.64 -14.64 3.09
CA ALA A 78 -0.22 -13.43 3.79
C ALA A 78 -0.92 -13.25 5.13
N TYR A 79 -2.00 -13.94 5.48
CA TYR A 79 -2.61 -13.92 6.82
C TYR A 79 -3.91 -14.73 6.89
N PHE A 80 -4.75 -14.62 5.86
CA PHE A 80 -6.13 -15.10 5.89
C PHE A 80 -6.33 -16.38 5.08
N TYR A 81 -5.76 -16.42 3.88
CA TYR A 81 -5.85 -17.52 2.93
C TYR A 81 -4.78 -17.35 1.84
N GLU A 82 -4.44 -18.46 1.18
CA GLU A 82 -3.53 -18.49 0.02
C GLU A 82 -3.98 -17.52 -1.09
N GLY A 83 -3.10 -16.60 -1.48
CA GLY A 83 -3.38 -15.60 -2.52
C GLY A 83 -4.13 -14.35 -2.04
N ASP A 84 -4.29 -14.14 -0.74
CA ASP A 84 -4.90 -12.92 -0.20
C ASP A 84 -4.11 -11.64 -0.54
N LEU A 85 -2.78 -11.71 -0.61
CA LEU A 85 -1.95 -10.61 -1.09
C LEU A 85 -2.20 -10.31 -2.58
N LEU A 86 -2.38 -11.35 -3.40
CA LEU A 86 -2.69 -11.19 -4.82
C LEU A 86 -4.03 -10.48 -4.99
N LEU A 87 -5.06 -10.93 -4.27
CA LEU A 87 -6.37 -10.29 -4.31
C LEU A 87 -6.31 -8.82 -3.86
N ALA A 88 -5.60 -8.53 -2.77
CA ALA A 88 -5.43 -7.17 -2.28
C ALA A 88 -4.72 -6.29 -3.33
N THR A 89 -3.68 -6.81 -3.97
CA THR A 89 -2.89 -6.12 -5.00
C THR A 89 -3.72 -5.85 -6.26
N ALA A 90 -4.50 -6.83 -6.73
CA ALA A 90 -5.35 -6.70 -7.91
C ALA A 90 -6.56 -5.79 -7.70
N SER A 91 -7.01 -5.63 -6.46
CA SER A 91 -8.16 -4.80 -6.11
C SER A 91 -7.82 -3.32 -5.92
N VAL A 92 -6.54 -2.92 -6.08
CA VAL A 92 -6.14 -1.52 -5.93
C VAL A 92 -6.80 -0.67 -7.01
N PRO A 93 -7.57 0.37 -6.64
CA PRO A 93 -8.21 1.21 -7.63
C PRO A 93 -7.15 1.97 -8.41
N VAL A 94 -7.28 1.93 -9.74
CA VAL A 94 -6.47 2.77 -10.60
C VAL A 94 -6.88 4.22 -10.34
N ARG A 95 -5.98 5.02 -9.76
CA ARG A 95 -6.19 6.48 -9.71
C ARG A 95 -6.19 6.98 -11.15
N PRO A 96 -7.30 7.53 -11.68
CA PRO A 96 -7.30 8.10 -13.02
C PRO A 96 -6.26 9.22 -13.06
N GLY A 97 -5.36 9.16 -14.04
CA GLY A 97 -4.41 10.23 -14.30
C GLY A 97 -5.14 11.55 -14.62
N PRO A 98 -4.43 12.69 -14.60
CA PRO A 98 -5.02 14.02 -14.79
C PRO A 98 -5.82 14.16 -16.12
N CYS A 99 -5.57 13.30 -17.11
CA CYS A 99 -6.24 13.28 -18.41
C CYS A 99 -7.65 12.66 -18.41
N CYS A 100 -8.05 11.95 -17.35
CA CYS A 100 -9.37 11.29 -17.28
C CYS A 100 -10.38 12.03 -16.39
N ARG A 101 -10.10 13.28 -16.01
CA ARG A 101 -11.13 14.17 -15.46
C ARG A 101 -12.12 14.48 -16.58
N THR A 102 -13.19 13.69 -16.59
CA THR A 102 -14.43 13.88 -17.36
C THR A 102 -14.66 15.34 -17.71
N SER A 103 -14.55 15.65 -19.02
CA SER A 103 -15.27 16.80 -19.56
C SER A 103 -16.74 16.59 -19.19
N PRO A 104 -17.43 17.54 -18.53
CA PRO A 104 -18.86 17.41 -18.36
C PRO A 104 -19.44 17.33 -19.77
N ARG A 105 -20.22 16.28 -20.06
CA ARG A 105 -21.04 16.28 -21.28
C ARG A 105 -21.85 17.57 -21.22
N SER A 106 -21.53 18.51 -22.10
CA SER A 106 -22.30 19.73 -22.25
C SER A 106 -23.70 19.29 -22.61
N SER A 107 -24.61 19.52 -21.68
CA SER A 107 -26.02 19.59 -21.94
C SER A 107 -26.29 20.56 -23.09
N LEU A 108 -27.23 20.16 -23.94
CA LEU A 108 -28.13 20.95 -24.79
C LEU A 108 -27.79 21.14 -26.28
N PRO A 109 -28.81 21.33 -27.12
CA PRO A 109 -30.26 21.31 -26.84
C PRO A 109 -31.00 20.03 -27.25
#